data_AF-A0A4Q3SE22-F1
#
_entry.id   AF-A0A4Q3SE22-F1
#
_cell.length_a   1.000
_cell.length_b   1.000
_cell.length_c   1.000
_cell.angle_alpha   90.00
_cell.angle_beta   90.00
_cell.angle_gamma   90.00
#
_symmetry.space_group_name_H-M   'P 1'
#
loop_
_entity.id
_entity.type
_entity.pdbx_description
1 polymer ?
#
loop_
_entity_poly.entity_id
_entity_poly.type
_entity_poly.pdbx_seq_one_letter_code
_entity_poly.pdbx_strand_id
1 'polypeptide(L)'
;MNFHFEPVRWSLNTNLYEVNLRQYTKEGTFQAFSNELPRLHDMGVNVLWFMPITPISKEKRLGTLGSYYACSNYTDTNPEFGTIQDFKYLVKKAHGLGFRIVIDWVANHTGWDHVWVKDHPEFFKRNSDGKFYDSNGWEDVIDLNYYDHA
;
A
#
# COMPACT_ATOMS: atom_id res chain seq x y z
N MET A 1 8.98 28.46 17.04
CA MET A 1 9.45 28.42 15.64
C MET A 1 8.22 28.46 14.75
N ASN A 2 8.10 29.44 13.86
CA ASN A 2 7.03 29.44 12.85
C ASN A 2 7.52 28.60 11.67
N PHE A 3 7.08 27.35 11.59
CA PHE A 3 7.27 26.53 10.40
C PHE A 3 6.23 26.97 9.36
N HIS A 4 6.67 27.78 8.40
CA HIS A 4 5.86 28.05 7.21
C HIS A 4 6.06 26.89 6.23
N PHE A 5 5.05 26.04 6.10
CA PHE A 5 5.05 24.98 5.09
C PHE A 5 4.58 25.57 3.75
N GLU A 6 5.48 25.60 2.77
CA GLU A 6 5.14 26.00 1.41
C GLU A 6 4.79 24.75 0.57
N PRO A 7 3.51 24.54 0.21
CA PRO A 7 3.12 23.39 -0.58
C PRO A 7 3.74 23.46 -1.98
N VAL A 8 4.07 22.29 -2.52
CA VAL A 8 4.50 22.18 -3.92
C VAL A 8 3.38 22.69 -4.85
N ARG A 9 3.69 23.64 -5.74
CA ARG A 9 2.66 24.37 -6.49
C ARG A 9 1.63 23.48 -7.20
N TRP A 10 2.05 22.33 -7.71
CA TRP A 10 1.15 21.41 -8.43
C TRP A 10 0.07 20.80 -7.53
N SER A 11 0.30 20.68 -6.21
CA SER A 11 -0.68 20.07 -5.29
C SER A 11 -1.85 21.00 -4.98
N LEU A 12 -1.73 22.30 -5.27
CA LEU A 12 -2.80 23.28 -5.00
C LEU A 12 -4.01 23.12 -5.95
N ASN A 13 -3.78 22.60 -7.15
CA ASN A 13 -4.80 22.46 -8.21
C ASN A 13 -4.78 21.05 -8.82
N THR A 14 -4.68 20.03 -7.97
CA THR A 14 -4.69 18.63 -8.41
C THR A 14 -6.03 17.98 -8.10
N ASN A 15 -6.38 16.96 -8.87
CA ASN A 15 -7.35 15.95 -8.45
C ASN A 15 -6.64 14.61 -8.23
N LEU A 16 -7.29 13.74 -7.48
CA LEU A 16 -6.75 12.46 -7.08
C LEU A 16 -7.81 11.39 -7.30
N TYR A 17 -7.40 10.27 -7.88
CA TYR A 17 -8.26 9.14 -8.17
C TYR A 17 -7.68 7.90 -7.46
N GLU A 18 -8.44 7.38 -6.50
CA GLU A 18 -8.05 6.17 -5.77
C GLU A 18 -8.34 4.92 -6.59
N VAL A 19 -7.36 4.02 -6.67
CA VAL A 19 -7.38 2.82 -7.50
C VAL A 19 -7.35 1.59 -6.59
N ASN A 20 -8.49 0.90 -6.53
CA ASN A 20 -8.55 -0.48 -6.06
C ASN A 20 -8.20 -1.42 -7.22
N LEU A 21 -6.91 -1.71 -7.38
CA LEU A 21 -6.37 -2.40 -8.55
C LEU A 21 -7.05 -3.74 -8.85
N ARG A 22 -7.20 -4.58 -7.81
CA ARG A 22 -7.85 -5.90 -7.89
C ARG A 22 -9.24 -5.83 -8.52
N GLN A 23 -10.00 -4.79 -8.19
CA GLN A 23 -11.40 -4.65 -8.58
C GLN A 23 -11.58 -3.79 -9.83
N TYR A 24 -10.52 -3.16 -10.33
CA TYR A 24 -10.63 -2.17 -11.38
C TYR A 24 -10.88 -2.79 -12.76
N THR A 25 -10.17 -3.87 -13.07
CA THR A 25 -10.37 -4.66 -14.29
C THR A 25 -10.69 -6.09 -13.90
N LYS A 26 -11.15 -6.90 -14.87
CA LYS A 26 -11.43 -8.32 -14.66
C LYS A 26 -10.18 -9.10 -14.22
N GLU A 27 -9.01 -8.74 -14.75
CA GLU A 27 -7.73 -9.37 -14.45
C GLU A 27 -7.12 -8.86 -13.13
N GLY A 28 -7.39 -7.61 -12.75
CA GLY A 28 -6.89 -7.03 -11.51
C GLY A 28 -5.36 -6.80 -11.48
N THR A 29 -4.70 -6.66 -12.64
CA THR A 29 -3.24 -6.58 -12.75
C THR A 29 -2.74 -5.19 -13.14
N PHE A 30 -1.47 -4.90 -12.84
CA PHE A 30 -0.80 -3.66 -13.29
C PHE A 30 -0.84 -3.50 -14.81
N GLN A 31 -0.64 -4.60 -15.55
CA GLN A 31 -0.67 -4.58 -17.02
C GLN A 31 -2.06 -4.25 -17.56
N ALA A 32 -3.12 -4.86 -17.01
CA ALA A 32 -4.49 -4.58 -17.43
C ALA A 32 -4.87 -3.12 -17.12
N PHE A 33 -4.58 -2.65 -15.90
CA PHE A 33 -4.83 -1.26 -15.52
C PHE A 33 -4.05 -0.25 -16.37
N SER A 34 -2.83 -0.60 -16.83
CA SER A 34 -2.03 0.27 -17.71
C SER A 34 -2.77 0.67 -18.99
N ASN A 35 -3.74 -0.13 -19.46
CA ASN A 35 -4.53 0.17 -20.65
C ASN A 35 -5.65 1.20 -20.39
N GLU A 36 -6.00 1.44 -19.14
CA GLU A 36 -7.03 2.40 -18.71
C GLU A 36 -6.48 3.82 -18.55
N LEU A 37 -5.15 3.98 -18.53
CA LEU A 37 -4.50 5.28 -18.33
C LEU A 37 -4.94 6.37 -19.34
N PRO A 38 -5.10 6.12 -20.65
CA PRO A 38 -5.59 7.15 -21.58
C PRO A 38 -6.99 7.64 -21.21
N ARG A 39 -7.90 6.73 -20.83
CA ARG A 39 -9.26 7.09 -20.43
C ARG A 39 -9.27 7.96 -19.17
N LEU A 40 -8.41 7.65 -18.19
CA LEU A 40 -8.25 8.45 -16.97
C LEU A 40 -7.64 9.83 -17.26
N HIS A 41 -6.74 9.91 -18.24
CA HIS A 41 -6.11 11.16 -18.66
C HIS A 41 -7.14 12.07 -19.31
N ASP A 42 -7.95 11.52 -20.23
CA ASP A 42 -9.04 12.24 -20.89
C ASP A 42 -10.12 12.70 -19.91
N MET A 43 -10.33 11.95 -18.82
CA MET A 43 -11.20 12.35 -17.71
C MET A 43 -10.64 13.52 -16.88
N GLY A 44 -9.37 13.87 -17.08
CA GLY A 44 -8.68 14.97 -16.41
C GLY A 44 -7.95 14.57 -15.12
N VAL A 45 -7.75 13.28 -14.86
CA VAL A 45 -7.09 12.81 -13.63
C VAL A 45 -5.62 13.23 -13.61
N ASN A 46 -5.12 13.72 -12.48
CA ASN A 46 -3.71 14.14 -12.32
C ASN A 46 -2.89 13.19 -11.44
N VAL A 47 -3.48 12.67 -10.36
CA VAL A 47 -2.80 11.77 -9.43
C VAL A 47 -3.57 10.46 -9.33
N LEU A 48 -2.86 9.36 -9.50
CA LEU A 48 -3.37 8.01 -9.23
C LEU A 48 -2.84 7.57 -7.88
N TRP A 49 -3.76 7.32 -6.95
CA TRP A 49 -3.44 6.76 -5.64
C TRP A 49 -3.82 5.29 -5.62
N PHE A 50 -2.84 4.40 -5.61
CA PHE A 50 -3.10 2.98 -5.47
C PHE A 50 -3.32 2.64 -4.00
N MET A 51 -4.41 1.91 -3.71
CA MET A 51 -4.51 1.08 -2.51
C MET A 51 -3.26 0.18 -2.36
N PRO A 52 -2.98 -0.40 -1.19
CA PRO A 52 -1.74 -1.14 -0.96
C PRO A 52 -1.48 -2.20 -2.03
N ILE A 53 -0.28 -2.16 -2.61
CA ILE A 53 0.14 -3.06 -3.69
C ILE A 53 1.04 -4.19 -3.22
N THR A 54 1.29 -4.28 -1.91
CA THR A 54 2.19 -5.25 -1.28
C THR A 54 1.52 -6.61 -1.07
N PRO A 55 2.28 -7.72 -0.96
CA PRO A 55 1.75 -9.02 -0.60
C PRO A 55 0.92 -8.97 0.68
N ILE A 56 -0.14 -9.79 0.72
CA ILE A 56 -1.07 -9.86 1.85
C ILE A 56 -0.78 -11.11 2.67
N SER A 57 -0.78 -10.95 4.00
CA SER A 57 -0.62 -12.03 4.96
C SER A 57 -1.61 -13.17 4.74
N LYS A 58 -1.13 -14.40 4.90
CA LYS A 58 -1.97 -15.61 4.88
C LYS A 58 -2.43 -15.97 6.29
N GLU A 59 -1.58 -15.71 7.28
CA GLU A 59 -1.94 -15.94 8.68
C GLU A 59 -3.02 -14.96 9.14
N LYS A 60 -4.07 -15.50 9.79
CA LYS A 60 -5.29 -14.80 10.24
C LYS A 60 -6.02 -13.97 9.19
N ARG A 61 -5.81 -14.29 7.92
CA ARG A 61 -6.43 -13.60 6.79
C ARG A 61 -7.96 -13.52 6.91
N LEU A 62 -8.49 -12.32 6.74
CA LEU A 62 -9.93 -12.10 6.60
C LEU A 62 -10.41 -12.42 5.17
N GLY A 63 -11.38 -13.32 5.06
CA GLY A 63 -11.92 -13.76 3.77
C GLY A 63 -10.92 -14.54 2.92
N THR A 64 -11.23 -14.72 1.65
CA THR A 64 -10.40 -15.55 0.74
C THR A 64 -9.12 -14.85 0.30
N LEU A 65 -9.22 -13.56 -0.02
CA LEU A 65 -8.13 -12.78 -0.60
C LEU A 65 -7.37 -11.90 0.41
N GLY A 66 -7.94 -11.67 1.59
CA GLY A 66 -7.36 -10.81 2.61
C GLY A 66 -7.56 -9.32 2.38
N SER A 67 -7.44 -8.56 3.46
CA SER A 67 -7.36 -7.10 3.45
C SER A 67 -6.06 -6.65 2.79
N TYR A 68 -6.12 -5.62 1.93
CA TYR A 68 -4.91 -5.01 1.35
C TYR A 68 -3.97 -4.44 2.42
N TYR A 69 -4.52 -4.11 3.59
CA TYR A 69 -3.82 -3.44 4.67
C TYR A 69 -3.04 -4.41 5.58
N ALA A 70 -3.24 -5.73 5.44
CA ALA A 70 -2.49 -6.76 6.18
C ALA A 70 -1.22 -7.19 5.42
N CYS A 71 -0.26 -6.26 5.27
CA CYS A 71 0.97 -6.47 4.49
C CYS A 71 1.85 -7.60 5.05
N SER A 72 2.46 -8.43 4.19
CA SER A 72 3.45 -9.44 4.59
C SER A 72 4.88 -9.19 4.09
N ASN A 73 5.07 -8.27 3.14
CA ASN A 73 6.39 -7.78 2.74
C ASN A 73 6.30 -6.40 2.10
N TYR A 74 6.81 -5.36 2.76
CA TYR A 74 6.80 -4.00 2.23
C TYR A 74 7.69 -3.76 1.00
N THR A 75 8.62 -4.66 0.70
CA THR A 75 9.63 -4.48 -0.36
C THR A 75 9.30 -5.23 -1.65
N ASP A 76 8.15 -5.90 -1.69
CA ASP A 76 7.69 -6.66 -2.85
C ASP A 76 6.27 -6.21 -3.27
N THR A 77 5.85 -6.63 -4.45
CA THR A 77 4.49 -6.43 -4.96
C THR A 77 3.66 -7.69 -4.79
N ASN A 78 2.36 -7.54 -4.53
CA ASN A 78 1.45 -8.67 -4.46
C ASN A 78 1.45 -9.44 -5.79
N PRO A 79 1.79 -10.75 -5.81
CA PRO A 79 1.82 -11.54 -7.03
C PRO A 79 0.49 -11.58 -7.78
N GLU A 80 -0.63 -11.33 -7.11
CA GLU A 80 -1.95 -11.18 -7.74
C GLU A 80 -1.98 -10.05 -8.78
N PHE A 81 -1.19 -9.00 -8.57
CA PHE A 81 -1.18 -7.82 -9.44
C PHE A 81 -0.14 -7.91 -10.56
N GLY A 82 0.78 -8.88 -10.48
CA GLY A 82 1.93 -9.04 -11.36
C GLY A 82 3.25 -8.85 -10.60
N THR A 83 4.30 -8.48 -11.34
CA THR A 83 5.66 -8.30 -10.82
C THR A 83 5.98 -6.82 -10.57
N ILE A 84 7.06 -6.57 -9.81
CA ILE A 84 7.60 -5.21 -9.67
C ILE A 84 8.00 -4.58 -11.02
N GLN A 85 8.34 -5.39 -12.03
CA GLN A 85 8.65 -4.88 -13.37
C GLN A 85 7.38 -4.40 -14.08
N ASP A 86 6.25 -5.09 -13.88
CA ASP A 86 4.95 -4.66 -14.39
C ASP A 86 4.52 -3.34 -13.74
N PHE A 87 4.75 -3.19 -12.43
CA PHE A 87 4.49 -1.93 -11.74
C PHE A 87 5.39 -0.79 -12.26
N LYS A 88 6.69 -1.04 -12.45
CA LYS A 88 7.61 -0.05 -13.04
C LYS A 88 7.19 0.35 -14.46
N TYR A 89 6.72 -0.60 -15.26
CA TYR A 89 6.19 -0.31 -16.59
C TYR A 89 4.94 0.58 -16.51
N LEU A 90 3.99 0.26 -15.62
CA LEU A 90 2.81 1.07 -15.36
C LEU A 90 3.19 2.50 -14.96
N VAL A 91 4.10 2.67 -13.99
CA VAL A 91 4.59 3.98 -13.53
C VAL A 91 5.20 4.77 -14.69
N LYS A 92 6.05 4.14 -15.52
CA LYS A 92 6.66 4.79 -16.69
C LYS A 92 5.59 5.26 -17.67
N LYS A 93 4.59 4.43 -17.97
CA LYS A 93 3.48 4.78 -18.88
C LYS A 93 2.64 5.91 -18.31
N ALA A 94 2.32 5.86 -17.01
CA ALA A 94 1.56 6.89 -16.32
C ALA A 94 2.29 8.24 -16.34
N HIS A 95 3.58 8.26 -16.02
CA HIS A 95 4.39 9.48 -16.11
C HIS A 95 4.48 10.02 -17.54
N GLY A 96 4.51 9.15 -18.56
CA GLY A 96 4.46 9.56 -19.97
C GLY A 96 3.17 10.30 -20.36
N LEU A 97 2.08 10.10 -19.61
CA LEU A 97 0.80 10.80 -19.77
C LEU A 97 0.63 11.96 -18.76
N GLY A 98 1.67 12.29 -17.99
CA GLY A 98 1.66 13.39 -17.03
C GLY A 98 1.01 13.06 -15.68
N PHE A 99 0.65 11.80 -15.41
CA PHE A 99 0.17 11.41 -14.09
C PHE A 99 1.29 11.48 -13.04
N ARG A 100 0.88 11.65 -11.78
CA ARG A 100 1.69 11.34 -10.61
C ARG A 100 1.14 10.09 -9.94
N ILE A 101 2.02 9.30 -9.33
CA ILE A 101 1.65 8.06 -8.64
C ILE A 101 1.88 8.23 -7.14
N VAL A 102 0.89 7.81 -6.36
CA VAL A 102 0.98 7.60 -4.91
C VAL A 102 0.66 6.14 -4.64
N ILE A 103 1.42 5.51 -3.74
CA ILE A 103 1.10 4.19 -3.21
C ILE A 103 0.70 4.35 -1.74
N ASP A 104 -0.29 3.58 -1.33
CA ASP A 104 -0.68 3.54 0.08
C ASP A 104 0.41 2.86 0.91
N TRP A 105 0.82 3.53 1.99
CA TRP A 105 1.89 3.11 2.88
C TRP A 105 1.33 2.87 4.29
N VAL A 106 1.08 1.59 4.59
CA VAL A 106 0.44 1.15 5.83
C VAL A 106 1.50 0.85 6.88
N ALA A 107 2.02 1.90 7.53
CA ALA A 107 3.17 1.78 8.44
C ALA A 107 2.81 1.56 9.91
N ASN A 108 1.53 1.53 10.29
CA ASN A 108 1.15 1.37 11.71
C ASN A 108 1.28 -0.09 12.19
N HIS A 109 1.01 -1.05 11.32
CA HIS A 109 0.93 -2.48 11.63
C HIS A 109 1.37 -3.31 10.41
N THR A 110 1.67 -4.58 10.62
CA THR A 110 1.86 -5.57 9.54
C THR A 110 0.90 -6.74 9.72
N GLY A 111 0.75 -7.59 8.72
CA GLY A 111 0.12 -8.91 8.87
C GLY A 111 0.97 -9.87 9.73
N TRP A 112 0.34 -10.95 10.18
CA TRP A 112 0.92 -11.91 11.14
C TRP A 112 2.12 -12.69 10.61
N ASP A 113 2.17 -12.95 9.30
CA ASP A 113 3.30 -13.65 8.66
C ASP A 113 4.27 -12.71 7.93
N HIS A 114 4.26 -11.40 8.29
CA HIS A 114 5.19 -10.45 7.71
C HIS A 114 6.65 -10.85 7.98
N VAL A 115 7.54 -10.64 7.00
CA VAL A 115 8.97 -11.04 7.09
C VAL A 115 9.65 -10.56 8.38
N TRP A 116 9.32 -9.35 8.83
CA TRP A 116 9.83 -8.78 10.07
C TRP A 116 9.36 -9.50 11.34
N VAL A 117 8.23 -10.20 11.34
CA VAL A 117 7.79 -10.95 12.54
C VAL A 117 8.81 -12.03 12.90
N LYS A 118 9.49 -12.60 11.90
CA LYS A 118 10.57 -13.57 12.08
C LYS A 118 11.93 -12.88 12.26
N ASP A 119 12.25 -11.93 11.39
CA ASP A 119 13.60 -11.39 11.28
C ASP A 119 13.88 -10.27 12.29
N HIS A 120 12.83 -9.52 12.67
CA HIS A 120 12.86 -8.36 13.57
C HIS A 120 11.66 -8.35 14.54
N PRO A 121 11.46 -9.40 15.36
CA PRO A 121 10.34 -9.50 16.29
C PRO A 121 10.30 -8.38 17.34
N GLU A 122 11.41 -7.65 17.53
CA GLU A 122 11.53 -6.45 18.36
C GLU A 122 10.82 -5.22 17.80
N PHE A 123 10.51 -5.20 16.50
CA PHE A 123 9.74 -4.11 15.88
C PHE A 123 8.26 -4.12 16.25
N PHE A 124 7.78 -5.12 16.99
CA PHE A 124 6.37 -5.32 17.28
C PHE A 124 6.04 -5.11 18.74
N LYS A 125 4.85 -4.57 19.00
CA LYS A 125 4.33 -4.48 20.37
C LYS A 125 4.04 -5.87 20.92
N ARG A 126 4.18 -6.00 22.24
CA ARG A 126 3.81 -7.19 23.00
C ARG A 126 2.97 -6.81 24.20
N ASN A 127 1.97 -7.62 24.52
CA ASN A 127 1.20 -7.45 25.74
C ASN A 127 1.97 -7.97 26.96
N SER A 128 1.35 -7.92 28.15
CA SER A 128 1.94 -8.40 29.41
C SER A 128 2.36 -9.88 29.38
N ASP A 129 1.75 -10.69 28.51
CA ASP A 129 2.07 -12.12 28.34
C ASP A 129 3.16 -12.34 27.28
N GLY A 130 3.76 -11.27 26.75
CA GLY A 130 4.76 -11.32 25.69
C GLY A 130 4.21 -11.64 24.29
N LYS A 131 2.89 -11.62 24.10
CA LYS A 131 2.24 -11.95 22.82
C LYS A 131 2.06 -10.72 21.94
N PHE A 132 2.24 -10.90 20.63
CA PHE A 132 1.88 -9.94 19.61
C PHE A 132 0.38 -9.63 19.62
N TYR A 133 0.02 -8.37 19.35
CA TYR A 133 -1.37 -7.93 19.29
C TYR A 133 -1.53 -6.67 18.41
N ASP A 134 -2.78 -6.34 18.07
CA ASP A 134 -3.19 -5.06 17.49
C ASP A 134 -4.06 -4.30 18.50
N SER A 135 -3.87 -2.98 18.61
CA SER A 135 -4.56 -2.15 19.62
C SER A 135 -6.00 -1.77 19.23
N ASN A 136 -6.38 -1.93 17.96
CA ASN A 136 -7.68 -1.55 17.40
C ASN A 136 -8.66 -2.73 17.27
N GLY A 137 -8.23 -3.94 17.62
CA GLY A 137 -9.04 -5.15 17.50
C GLY A 137 -9.07 -5.73 16.09
N TRP A 138 -8.13 -5.36 15.22
CA TRP A 138 -7.99 -5.94 13.89
C TRP A 138 -7.28 -7.30 13.97
N GLU A 139 -8.01 -8.36 13.61
CA GLU A 139 -7.55 -9.74 13.84
C GLU A 139 -6.41 -10.18 12.92
N ASP A 140 -6.28 -9.57 11.74
CA ASP A 140 -5.34 -9.95 10.68
C ASP A 140 -4.00 -9.20 10.72
N VAL A 141 -3.77 -8.35 11.73
CA VAL A 141 -2.55 -7.55 11.85
C VAL A 141 -1.94 -7.53 13.26
N ILE A 142 -0.71 -7.01 13.34
CA ILE A 142 0.08 -6.79 14.55
C ILE A 142 0.66 -5.38 14.52
N ASP A 143 0.52 -4.64 15.63
CA ASP A 143 1.07 -3.28 15.76
C ASP A 143 2.60 -3.24 15.75
N LEU A 144 3.14 -2.29 14.99
CA LEU A 144 4.56 -1.92 15.07
C LEU A 144 4.81 -1.04 16.32
N ASN A 145 6.00 -1.20 16.89
CA ASN A 145 6.49 -0.46 18.04
C ASN A 145 7.41 0.69 17.57
N TYR A 146 6.89 1.92 17.63
CA TYR A 146 7.63 3.14 17.27
C TYR A 146 8.18 3.92 18.46
N TYR A 147 7.79 3.57 19.69
CA TYR A 147 7.97 4.46 20.84
C TYR A 147 8.71 3.80 21.99
N ASP A 148 8.57 2.48 22.15
CA ASP A 148 9.25 1.75 23.20
C ASP A 148 10.65 1.40 22.69
N HIS A 149 11.51 2.43 22.63
CA HIS A 149 12.94 2.28 22.43
C HIS A 149 13.56 1.86 23.76
N ALA A 150 13.94 0.59 23.88
CA ALA A 150 14.83 0.13 24.94
C ALA A 150 16.29 0.47 24.61
#